data_AF-M8A7M0-F1
#
_entry.id   AF-M8A7M0-F1
#
_cell.length_a   1.000
_cell.length_b   1.000
_cell.length_c   1.000
_cell.angle_alpha   90.00
_cell.angle_beta   90.00
_cell.angle_gamma   90.00
#
_symmetry.space_group_name_H-M   'P 1'
#
loop_
_entity.id
_entity.type
_entity.pdbx_description
1 polymer ?
#
loop_
_entity_poly.entity_id
_entity_poly.type
_entity_poly.pdbx_seq_one_letter_code
_entity_poly.pdbx_strand_id
1 'polypeptide(L)'
;MLENLVNDQYTGIYNVTVSFEFHGTPAYLSVVNPPSSNGDVADASPAAPTLPESYFQPADLILPVSEATGDSGYWFRIQNSSDSRSKLVTIPSSTYRAVLEVFVSPHSNDEFWYSNPPDLYIQENNLTTQRGNAAYREVVVSVDHHFAGSFVPFPVIYTGGINPLSWQAVAPRRGIHAKRKSFFSGWVLSSLGNLTTEVETELEARSLVEFTSDGRNKTVQMKAEQETEVLVRSEARKVIGKLKTESEYPLSFYMDTEDGEDGTSVVTGSLSHTLKLETEVKSDGFENEAKLVDEQTAVGWMVVKDHDVINGSAATSQMYRYSDDRWRYQRMIDAVDGLVLGDNVSESYRVQDAAKAKACLPGRSCDEAW
;
A
#
# COMPACT_ATOMS: atom_id res chain seq x y z
N MET A 1 -16.20 -9.11 5.02
CA MET A 1 -17.53 -8.68 5.47
C MET A 1 -17.61 -7.19 5.15
N LEU A 2 -18.59 -6.73 4.36
CA LEU A 2 -18.82 -5.30 4.13
C LEU A 2 -19.59 -4.78 5.36
N GLU A 3 -18.87 -4.65 6.48
CA GLU A 3 -19.43 -4.19 7.76
C GLU A 3 -19.61 -2.69 7.75
N ASN A 4 -20.58 -2.19 6.98
CA ASN A 4 -21.06 -0.83 7.16
C ASN A 4 -22.59 -0.81 7.22
N LEU A 5 -23.11 -0.35 8.35
CA LEU A 5 -24.42 0.27 8.60
C LEU A 5 -25.62 -0.18 7.73
N VAL A 6 -25.76 -1.47 7.41
CA VAL A 6 -27.04 -2.01 6.91
C VAL A 6 -27.75 -2.70 8.06
N ASN A 7 -28.70 -1.99 8.66
CA ASN A 7 -29.58 -2.51 9.69
C ASN A 7 -31.05 -2.28 9.29
N ASP A 8 -31.95 -2.53 10.22
CA ASP A 8 -33.39 -2.31 10.08
C ASP A 8 -33.79 -0.84 9.87
N GLN A 9 -32.86 0.11 10.07
CA GLN A 9 -33.06 1.54 9.83
C GLN A 9 -32.33 2.07 8.60
N TYR A 10 -31.14 1.55 8.28
CA TYR A 10 -30.31 1.98 7.15
C TYR A 10 -30.27 0.89 6.09
N THR A 11 -31.29 0.81 5.24
CA THR A 11 -31.48 -0.31 4.30
C THR A 11 -30.74 -0.12 2.97
N GLY A 12 -29.42 0.05 3.01
CA GLY A 12 -28.60 0.14 1.79
C GLY A 12 -28.46 -1.20 1.08
N ILE A 13 -28.75 -1.27 -0.22
CA ILE A 13 -28.44 -2.44 -1.06
C ILE A 13 -27.08 -2.20 -1.71
N TYR A 14 -26.08 -3.01 -1.40
CA TYR A 14 -24.80 -3.01 -2.12
C TYR A 14 -24.92 -3.88 -3.37
N ASN A 15 -24.84 -3.27 -4.55
CA ASN A 15 -24.66 -3.99 -5.80
C ASN A 15 -23.17 -3.95 -6.17
N VAL A 16 -22.48 -5.09 -6.05
CA VAL A 16 -21.04 -5.19 -6.29
C VAL A 16 -20.80 -6.09 -7.49
N THR A 17 -20.22 -5.52 -8.54
CA THR A 17 -19.69 -6.28 -9.69
C THR A 17 -18.19 -6.34 -9.56
N VAL A 18 -17.64 -7.56 -9.43
CA VAL A 18 -16.18 -7.78 -9.38
C VAL A 18 -15.73 -8.38 -10.71
N SER A 19 -14.78 -7.72 -11.35
CA SER A 19 -14.13 -8.18 -12.58
C SER A 19 -12.63 -8.30 -12.33
N PHE A 20 -12.02 -9.40 -12.79
CA PHE A 20 -10.58 -9.60 -12.72
C PHE A 20 -10.01 -9.57 -14.14
N GLU A 21 -9.00 -8.74 -14.34
CA GLU A 21 -8.22 -8.71 -15.56
C GLU A 21 -6.81 -9.18 -15.24
N PHE A 22 -6.40 -10.30 -15.85
CA PHE A 22 -5.09 -10.89 -15.64
C PHE A 22 -4.20 -10.55 -16.82
N HIS A 23 -3.00 -10.09 -16.51
CA HIS A 23 -2.06 -9.62 -17.50
C HIS A 23 -0.66 -10.18 -17.17
N GLY A 24 0.05 -10.65 -18.19
CA GLY A 24 1.34 -11.31 -18.06
C GLY A 24 1.38 -12.67 -18.77
N THR A 25 2.59 -13.16 -19.01
CA THR A 25 2.82 -14.52 -19.52
C THR A 25 2.91 -15.46 -18.32
N PRO A 26 2.03 -16.47 -18.19
CA PRO A 26 2.18 -17.48 -17.14
C PRO A 26 3.58 -18.08 -17.14
N ALA A 27 4.18 -18.29 -15.95
CA ALA A 27 5.54 -18.80 -15.78
C ALA A 27 5.81 -20.12 -16.53
N TYR A 28 4.78 -20.95 -16.73
CA TYR A 28 4.89 -22.20 -17.49
C TYR A 28 4.93 -22.00 -19.02
N LEU A 29 4.59 -20.81 -19.51
CA LEU A 29 4.65 -20.43 -20.93
C LEU A 29 5.91 -19.62 -21.29
N SER A 30 6.68 -19.13 -20.32
CA SER A 30 7.98 -18.50 -20.58
C SER A 30 9.10 -19.52 -20.84
N VAL A 31 8.84 -20.82 -20.66
CA VAL A 31 9.77 -21.91 -21.02
C VAL A 31 9.65 -22.24 -22.51
N VAL A 32 10.02 -21.29 -23.37
CA VAL A 32 10.26 -21.58 -24.78
C VAL A 32 11.64 -21.07 -25.13
N ASN A 33 12.66 -21.78 -24.65
CA ASN A 33 13.87 -22.12 -25.39
C ASN A 33 14.68 -23.11 -24.54
N PRO A 34 14.76 -24.41 -24.91
CA PRO A 34 15.83 -25.23 -24.37
C PRO A 34 17.17 -24.60 -24.79
N PRO A 35 18.22 -24.65 -23.96
CA PRO A 35 19.53 -24.20 -24.38
C PRO A 35 19.90 -24.97 -25.64
N SER A 36 20.18 -24.24 -26.73
CA SER A 36 20.71 -24.83 -27.95
C SER A 36 21.98 -25.59 -27.59
N SER A 37 21.93 -26.91 -27.70
CA SER A 37 23.09 -27.79 -27.53
C SER A 37 24.04 -27.60 -28.72
N ASN A 38 24.71 -26.45 -28.78
CA ASN A 38 25.93 -26.29 -29.55
C ASN A 38 27.07 -26.55 -28.56
N GLY A 39 27.63 -27.75 -28.67
CA GLY A 39 28.77 -28.17 -27.88
C GLY A 39 30.00 -27.39 -28.29
N ASP A 40 30.26 -26.30 -27.58
CA ASP A 40 31.59 -25.71 -27.48
C ASP A 40 32.07 -25.91 -26.04
N VAL A 41 33.20 -26.62 -25.92
CA VAL A 41 33.88 -26.92 -24.66
C VAL A 41 34.47 -25.61 -24.13
N ALA A 42 33.67 -24.89 -23.33
CA ALA A 42 34.14 -23.72 -22.58
C ALA A 42 34.72 -24.15 -21.23
N ASP A 43 35.83 -23.51 -20.90
CA ASP A 43 36.72 -23.71 -19.76
C ASP A 43 35.97 -23.85 -18.42
N ALA A 44 36.30 -24.92 -17.67
CA ALA A 44 35.62 -25.30 -16.44
C ALA A 44 36.10 -24.46 -15.24
N SER A 45 35.73 -23.18 -15.23
CA SER A 45 35.55 -22.45 -13.97
C SER A 45 34.13 -22.76 -13.48
N PRO A 46 33.88 -23.11 -12.21
CA PRO A 46 32.52 -23.30 -11.74
C PRO A 46 31.78 -21.96 -11.92
N ALA A 47 30.84 -21.93 -12.86
CA ALA A 47 30.01 -20.76 -13.10
C ALA A 47 29.42 -20.34 -11.74
N ALA A 48 29.64 -19.08 -11.37
CA ALA A 48 29.07 -18.56 -10.14
C ALA A 48 27.56 -18.82 -10.17
N PRO A 49 26.95 -19.31 -9.07
CA PRO A 49 25.51 -19.54 -9.05
C PRO A 49 24.79 -18.24 -9.38
N THR A 50 23.90 -18.27 -10.37
CA THR A 50 23.08 -17.12 -10.80
C THR A 50 21.63 -17.36 -10.40
N LEU A 51 20.92 -16.30 -10.03
CA LEU A 51 19.48 -16.40 -9.77
C LEU A 51 18.70 -16.25 -11.08
N PRO A 52 17.81 -17.20 -11.41
CA PRO A 52 16.97 -17.09 -12.60
C PRO A 52 15.94 -15.97 -12.43
N GLU A 53 15.43 -15.42 -13.55
CA GLU A 53 14.31 -14.45 -13.56
C GLU A 53 13.09 -14.97 -12.78
N SER A 54 12.84 -16.28 -12.80
CA SER A 54 11.75 -16.92 -12.03
C SER A 54 11.87 -16.73 -10.52
N TYR A 55 13.06 -16.43 -10.00
CA TYR A 55 13.24 -16.10 -8.58
C TYR A 55 12.47 -14.82 -8.19
N PHE A 56 12.15 -13.94 -9.12
CA PHE A 56 11.44 -12.67 -8.88
C PHE A 56 9.98 -12.67 -9.37
N GLN A 57 9.49 -13.79 -9.88
CA GLN A 57 8.08 -13.93 -10.29
C GLN A 57 7.13 -13.98 -9.08
N PRO A 58 5.79 -13.88 -9.28
CA PRO A 58 4.81 -14.06 -8.22
C PRO A 58 4.95 -15.40 -7.47
N ALA A 59 4.36 -15.51 -6.27
CA ALA A 59 4.47 -16.70 -5.45
C ALA A 59 3.71 -17.91 -6.03
N ASP A 60 4.31 -19.10 -5.98
CA ASP A 60 3.66 -20.36 -6.36
C ASP A 60 2.62 -20.85 -5.34
N LEU A 61 2.76 -20.40 -4.08
CA LEU A 61 1.89 -20.78 -2.96
C LEU A 61 1.67 -19.57 -2.05
N ILE A 62 0.41 -19.28 -1.75
CA ILE A 62 0.00 -18.22 -0.81
C ILE A 62 -0.56 -18.90 0.44
N LEU A 63 0.03 -18.60 1.60
CA LEU A 63 -0.39 -19.12 2.89
C LEU A 63 -1.04 -17.99 3.72
N PRO A 64 -2.33 -18.10 4.10
CA PRO A 64 -2.99 -17.03 4.85
C PRO A 64 -2.55 -16.98 6.31
N VAL A 65 -1.97 -15.84 6.71
CA VAL A 65 -1.56 -15.56 8.10
C VAL A 65 -2.58 -14.64 8.77
N SER A 66 -3.66 -15.25 9.25
CA SER A 66 -4.77 -14.59 9.93
C SER A 66 -5.49 -15.55 10.88
N GLU A 67 -6.34 -15.02 11.77
CA GLU A 67 -7.22 -15.81 12.63
C GLU A 67 -8.07 -16.81 11.82
N ALA A 68 -8.15 -18.06 12.29
CA ALA A 68 -8.68 -19.16 11.48
C ALA A 68 -10.23 -19.16 11.36
N THR A 69 -10.93 -18.69 12.40
CA THR A 69 -12.39 -18.73 12.49
C THR A 69 -12.89 -17.71 13.50
N GLY A 70 -13.66 -16.73 13.06
CA GLY A 70 -14.42 -15.86 13.94
C GLY A 70 -15.55 -15.17 13.19
N ASP A 71 -16.65 -14.88 13.88
CA ASP A 71 -17.75 -14.03 13.40
C ASP A 71 -17.26 -12.62 13.00
N SER A 72 -16.02 -12.30 13.36
CA SER A 72 -15.28 -11.07 13.12
C SER A 72 -14.42 -11.02 11.85
N GLY A 73 -14.43 -12.07 11.02
CA GLY A 73 -13.62 -12.16 9.80
C GLY A 73 -12.17 -12.65 10.00
N TYR A 74 -11.40 -12.73 8.89
CA TYR A 74 -10.04 -13.28 8.82
C TYR A 74 -8.96 -12.23 9.12
N TRP A 75 -8.99 -11.61 10.31
CA TRP A 75 -8.06 -10.55 10.71
C TRP A 75 -7.54 -10.76 12.13
N PHE A 76 -6.28 -10.37 12.36
CA PHE A 76 -5.79 -10.16 13.73
C PHE A 76 -6.31 -8.81 14.23
N ARG A 77 -7.02 -8.82 15.36
CA ARG A 77 -7.48 -7.59 16.02
C ARG A 77 -6.41 -7.16 17.02
N ILE A 78 -5.77 -6.03 16.74
CA ILE A 78 -4.78 -5.38 17.61
C ILE A 78 -5.47 -4.23 18.33
N GLN A 79 -5.55 -4.30 19.66
CA GLN A 79 -6.26 -3.29 20.46
C GLN A 79 -5.37 -2.11 20.88
N ASN A 80 -4.08 -2.36 21.07
CA ASN A 80 -3.11 -1.38 21.56
C ASN A 80 -1.68 -1.86 21.31
N SER A 81 -0.69 -1.07 21.72
CA SER A 81 0.74 -1.33 21.50
C SER A 81 1.32 -2.53 22.24
N SER A 82 0.62 -3.10 23.24
CA SER A 82 1.06 -4.32 23.94
C SER A 82 0.39 -5.59 23.43
N ASP A 83 -0.62 -5.47 22.56
CA ASP A 83 -1.27 -6.61 21.92
C ASP A 83 -0.37 -7.17 20.82
N SER A 84 -0.15 -8.49 20.85
CA SER A 84 0.64 -9.21 19.87
C SER A 84 -0.12 -10.47 19.47
N ARG A 85 -0.25 -10.67 18.15
CA ARG A 85 -0.95 -11.82 17.57
C ARG A 85 0.01 -12.60 16.71
N SER A 86 -0.17 -13.92 16.70
CA SER A 86 0.68 -14.82 15.94
C SER A 86 -0.11 -16.03 15.47
N LYS A 87 0.41 -16.66 14.42
CA LYS A 87 -0.09 -17.92 13.89
C LYS A 87 1.08 -18.76 13.44
N LEU A 88 1.05 -20.03 13.81
CA LEU A 88 2.01 -21.00 13.30
C LEU A 88 1.67 -21.35 11.86
N VAL A 89 2.67 -21.32 10.99
CA VAL A 89 2.56 -21.65 9.58
C VAL A 89 3.58 -22.71 9.24
N THR A 90 3.18 -23.75 8.52
CA THR A 90 4.09 -24.78 8.02
C THR A 90 4.51 -24.42 6.60
N ILE A 91 5.79 -24.08 6.44
CA ILE A 91 6.39 -23.77 5.13
C ILE A 91 6.86 -25.08 4.48
N PRO A 92 6.52 -25.34 3.20
CA PRO A 92 7.02 -26.51 2.48
C PRO A 92 8.55 -26.57 2.47
N SER A 93 9.12 -27.77 2.58
CA SER A 93 10.57 -27.95 2.57
C SER A 93 11.24 -27.62 1.23
N SER A 94 10.46 -27.47 0.15
CA SER A 94 10.93 -27.04 -1.17
C SER A 94 10.94 -25.53 -1.38
N THR A 95 10.58 -24.73 -0.36
CA THR A 95 10.56 -23.27 -0.44
C THR A 95 11.99 -22.71 -0.49
N TYR A 96 12.29 -21.91 -1.52
CA TYR A 96 13.58 -21.22 -1.69
C TYR A 96 13.48 -19.69 -1.55
N ARG A 97 12.26 -19.16 -1.47
CA ARG A 97 11.95 -17.74 -1.25
C ARG A 97 10.61 -17.64 -0.54
N ALA A 98 10.54 -16.83 0.52
CA ALA A 98 9.30 -16.49 1.20
C ALA A 98 9.19 -14.97 1.27
N VAL A 99 8.00 -14.44 0.97
CA VAL A 99 7.66 -13.03 1.09
C VAL A 99 6.44 -12.94 2.00
N LEU A 100 6.49 -12.01 2.96
CA LEU A 100 5.37 -11.76 3.87
C LEU A 100 4.73 -10.42 3.52
N GLU A 101 3.52 -10.48 2.98
CA GLU A 101 2.70 -9.30 2.72
C GLU A 101 1.77 -9.05 3.91
N VAL A 102 1.68 -7.79 4.34
CA VAL A 102 0.89 -7.39 5.50
C VAL A 102 -0.14 -6.34 5.09
N PHE A 103 -1.40 -6.63 5.37
CA PHE A 103 -2.51 -5.72 5.16
C PHE A 103 -3.00 -5.20 6.51
N VAL A 104 -3.22 -3.89 6.60
CA VAL A 104 -3.66 -3.22 7.83
C VAL A 104 -4.88 -2.36 7.51
N SER A 105 -5.92 -2.48 8.32
CA SER A 105 -7.11 -1.64 8.24
C SER A 105 -7.37 -0.99 9.60
N PRO A 106 -7.28 0.35 9.71
CA PRO A 106 -7.56 1.06 10.95
C PRO A 106 -9.07 1.17 11.22
N HIS A 107 -9.50 0.97 12.47
CA HIS A 107 -10.92 1.03 12.86
C HIS A 107 -11.11 1.69 14.23
N SER A 108 -12.36 2.03 14.57
CA SER A 108 -12.73 2.59 15.88
C SER A 108 -11.94 3.86 16.21
N ASN A 109 -11.22 3.91 17.33
CA ASN A 109 -10.41 5.06 17.72
C ASN A 109 -9.24 5.37 16.76
N ASP A 110 -8.88 4.40 15.92
CA ASP A 110 -7.85 4.53 14.89
C ASP A 110 -8.43 4.73 13.49
N GLU A 111 -9.74 4.82 13.30
CA GLU A 111 -10.35 5.06 11.98
C GLU A 111 -9.80 6.33 11.30
N PHE A 112 -9.46 7.35 12.09
CA PHE A 112 -8.90 8.63 11.64
C PHE A 112 -7.55 8.95 12.28
N TRP A 113 -6.76 7.92 12.57
CA TRP A 113 -5.52 7.99 13.35
C TRP A 113 -4.55 9.07 12.86
N TYR A 114 -4.51 9.35 11.55
CA TYR A 114 -3.67 10.37 10.92
C TYR A 114 -4.00 11.81 11.38
N SER A 115 -5.10 11.99 12.12
CA SER A 115 -5.51 13.27 12.70
C SER A 115 -5.67 13.22 14.22
N ASN A 116 -5.32 12.10 14.86
CA ASN A 116 -5.49 11.93 16.30
C ASN A 116 -4.53 12.85 17.09
N PRO A 117 -5.01 13.47 18.18
CA PRO A 117 -4.14 14.21 19.09
C PRO A 117 -3.20 13.29 19.89
N PRO A 118 -2.08 13.82 20.40
CA PRO A 118 -1.26 13.14 21.39
C PRO A 118 -2.00 12.95 22.73
N ASP A 119 -1.69 11.89 23.47
CA ASP A 119 -2.32 11.61 24.77
C ASP A 119 -2.13 12.74 25.78
N LEU A 120 -0.95 13.37 25.77
CA LEU A 120 -0.65 14.51 26.64
C LEU A 120 -1.66 15.65 26.45
N TYR A 121 -2.04 15.92 25.20
CA TYR A 121 -3.02 16.97 24.89
C TYR A 121 -4.42 16.60 25.41
N ILE A 122 -4.82 15.33 25.26
CA ILE A 122 -6.10 14.82 25.81
C ILE A 122 -6.12 15.01 27.33
N GLN A 123 -5.04 14.65 28.01
CA GLN A 123 -4.90 14.76 29.47
C GLN A 123 -4.91 16.22 29.95
N GLU A 124 -4.12 17.09 29.33
CA GLU A 124 -4.01 18.52 29.70
C GLU A 124 -5.34 19.27 29.55
N ASN A 125 -6.19 18.84 28.60
CA ASN A 125 -7.47 19.50 28.30
C ASN A 125 -8.68 18.74 28.88
N ASN A 126 -8.46 17.69 29.68
CA ASN A 126 -9.51 16.85 30.27
C ASN A 126 -10.53 16.34 29.23
N LEU A 127 -10.07 15.96 28.05
CA LEU A 127 -10.94 15.43 27.00
C LEU A 127 -11.31 13.98 27.28
N THR A 128 -12.55 13.61 26.99
CA THR A 128 -13.07 12.24 27.19
C THR A 128 -12.82 11.31 26.00
N THR A 129 -12.20 11.84 24.92
CA THR A 129 -11.92 11.06 23.72
C THR A 129 -10.86 9.98 23.99
N GLN A 130 -11.07 8.80 23.42
CA GLN A 130 -10.10 7.71 23.44
C GLN A 130 -9.21 7.71 22.18
N ARG A 131 -9.39 8.70 21.29
CA ARG A 131 -8.63 8.86 20.04
C ARG A 131 -7.28 9.51 20.30
N GLY A 132 -6.40 8.76 20.96
CA GLY A 132 -5.06 9.20 21.35
C GLY A 132 -3.95 8.69 20.42
N ASN A 133 -2.76 8.57 20.99
CA ASN A 133 -1.52 8.07 20.39
C ASN A 133 -0.94 8.93 19.26
N ALA A 134 -1.40 10.18 19.09
CA ALA A 134 -0.94 11.11 18.06
C ALA A 134 -1.10 10.58 16.62
N ALA A 135 -0.69 11.39 15.64
CA ALA A 135 -0.84 11.08 14.21
C ALA A 135 0.30 10.21 13.63
N TYR A 136 0.63 9.11 14.31
CA TYR A 136 1.64 8.14 13.87
C TYR A 136 1.26 6.72 14.31
N ARG A 137 1.34 5.76 13.40
CA ARG A 137 1.17 4.33 13.68
C ARG A 137 2.30 3.58 13.00
N GLU A 138 2.80 2.54 13.65
CA GLU A 138 3.82 1.67 13.10
C GLU A 138 3.46 0.23 13.45
N VAL A 139 3.45 -0.63 12.44
CA VAL A 139 3.24 -2.06 12.62
C VAL A 139 4.59 -2.75 12.54
N VAL A 140 4.89 -3.56 13.55
CA VAL A 140 6.12 -4.35 13.65
C VAL A 140 5.78 -5.81 13.47
N VAL A 141 6.56 -6.50 12.65
CA VAL A 141 6.37 -7.90 12.31
C VAL A 141 7.56 -8.69 12.83
N SER A 142 7.28 -9.85 13.41
CA SER A 142 8.30 -10.79 13.85
C SER A 142 8.04 -12.19 13.32
N VAL A 143 9.12 -12.90 13.01
CA VAL A 143 9.12 -14.33 12.64
C VAL A 143 9.92 -15.05 13.71
N ASP A 144 9.31 -16.07 14.33
CA ASP A 144 9.91 -16.80 15.46
C ASP A 144 10.45 -15.89 16.57
N HIS A 145 9.69 -14.84 16.91
CA HIS A 145 10.06 -13.80 17.89
C HIS A 145 11.26 -12.91 17.51
N HIS A 146 11.78 -13.02 16.29
CA HIS A 146 12.82 -12.14 15.75
C HIS A 146 12.18 -11.08 14.86
N PHE A 147 12.64 -9.84 14.96
CA PHE A 147 12.20 -8.75 14.09
C PHE A 147 12.41 -9.12 12.62
N ALA A 148 11.37 -8.98 11.80
CA ALA A 148 11.42 -9.24 10.36
C ALA A 148 11.18 -7.98 9.52
N GLY A 149 10.45 -7.00 10.06
CA GLY A 149 10.17 -5.74 9.36
C GLY A 149 9.21 -4.84 10.12
N SER A 150 9.06 -3.62 9.65
CA SER A 150 8.08 -2.65 10.16
C SER A 150 7.69 -1.65 9.08
N PHE A 151 6.48 -1.14 9.14
CA PHE A 151 5.98 -0.13 8.20
C PHE A 151 4.95 0.76 8.87
N VAL A 152 4.72 1.94 8.30
CA VAL A 152 3.61 2.82 8.66
C VAL A 152 2.38 2.40 7.82
N PRO A 153 1.19 2.22 8.41
CA PRO A 153 0.00 1.89 7.63
C PRO A 153 -0.33 2.98 6.62
N PHE A 154 -0.70 2.59 5.39
CA PHE A 154 -1.30 3.52 4.42
C PHE A 154 -2.67 3.99 4.91
N PRO A 155 -2.92 5.31 5.05
CA PRO A 155 -4.21 5.83 5.49
C PRO A 155 -5.40 5.36 4.63
N VAL A 156 -6.39 4.73 5.27
CA VAL A 156 -7.69 4.42 4.65
C VAL A 156 -8.64 5.59 4.91
N ILE A 157 -9.24 6.11 3.85
CA ILE A 157 -10.18 7.23 3.93
C ILE A 157 -11.60 6.69 3.88
N TYR A 158 -12.28 6.70 5.04
CA TYR A 158 -13.66 6.24 5.15
C TYR A 158 -14.65 7.31 4.71
N THR A 159 -15.82 6.89 4.22
CA THR A 159 -16.90 7.78 3.78
C THR A 159 -17.46 8.67 4.89
N GLY A 160 -17.29 8.27 6.16
CA GLY A 160 -17.59 9.09 7.36
C GLY A 160 -16.37 9.84 7.92
N GLY A 161 -15.22 9.82 7.23
CA GLY A 161 -13.95 10.32 7.75
C GLY A 161 -13.77 11.83 7.78
N ILE A 162 -14.71 12.56 7.19
CA ILE A 162 -14.92 13.98 7.45
C ILE A 162 -15.97 14.08 8.55
N ASN A 163 -15.53 13.99 9.80
CA ASN A 163 -16.42 14.09 10.94
C ASN A 163 -16.70 15.56 11.26
N PRO A 164 -17.97 16.02 11.30
CA PRO A 164 -18.34 17.36 11.75
C PRO A 164 -17.80 17.72 13.14
N LEU A 165 -17.57 16.70 14.00
CA LEU A 165 -16.98 16.80 15.34
C LEU A 165 -15.45 16.96 15.34
N SER A 166 -14.82 17.19 14.19
CA SER A 166 -13.36 17.42 14.08
C SER A 166 -12.91 18.76 14.69
N TRP A 167 -13.81 19.55 15.26
CA TRP A 167 -13.59 20.82 15.98
C TRP A 167 -12.96 20.67 17.38
N GLN A 168 -12.52 19.47 17.77
CA GLN A 168 -11.81 19.29 19.03
C GLN A 168 -10.50 20.06 19.03
N ALA A 169 -10.50 21.29 19.54
CA ALA A 169 -9.55 21.83 20.52
C ALA A 169 -8.03 21.79 20.30
N VAL A 170 -7.44 21.16 19.27
CA VAL A 170 -6.01 20.77 19.36
C VAL A 170 -5.09 21.98 19.40
N ALA A 171 -4.05 21.90 20.23
CA ALA A 171 -2.95 22.86 20.28
C ALA A 171 -2.42 23.18 18.87
N PRO A 172 -2.05 24.44 18.58
CA PRO A 172 -2.07 25.02 17.23
C PRO A 172 -1.22 24.26 16.21
N ARG A 173 -0.07 23.68 16.62
CA ARG A 173 0.80 22.92 15.71
C ARG A 173 1.46 21.76 16.43
N ARG A 174 1.37 20.56 15.86
CA ARG A 174 2.03 19.35 16.36
C ARG A 174 2.63 18.56 15.20
N GLY A 175 3.95 18.42 15.21
CA GLY A 175 4.70 17.65 14.25
C GLY A 175 5.31 16.40 14.87
N ILE A 176 5.24 15.27 14.19
CA ILE A 176 5.96 14.03 14.51
C ILE A 176 6.98 13.81 13.40
N HIS A 177 8.18 13.40 13.81
CA HIS A 177 9.23 12.95 12.92
C HIS A 177 9.80 11.66 13.49
N ALA A 178 9.61 10.56 12.78
CA ALA A 178 10.09 9.24 13.15
C ALA A 178 11.05 8.73 12.07
N LYS A 179 12.16 8.11 12.50
CA LYS A 179 13.10 7.42 11.63
C LYS A 179 13.43 6.07 12.23
N ARG A 180 13.45 5.03 11.40
CA ARG A 180 13.93 3.70 11.78
C ARG A 180 14.81 3.16 10.67
N LYS A 181 15.97 2.64 11.08
CA LYS A 181 16.80 1.79 10.24
C LYS A 181 16.79 0.39 10.83
N SER A 182 16.58 -0.62 10.00
CA SER A 182 16.48 -2.00 10.44
C SER A 182 17.19 -2.94 9.48
N PHE A 183 17.64 -4.07 10.02
CA PHE A 183 18.36 -5.09 9.29
C PHE A 183 17.85 -6.47 9.71
N PHE A 184 17.60 -7.33 8.73
CA PHE A 184 17.20 -8.72 8.91
C PHE A 184 18.02 -9.61 7.98
N SER A 185 18.36 -10.81 8.44
CA SER A 185 19.02 -11.81 7.59
C SER A 185 18.57 -13.22 7.93
N GLY A 186 18.43 -14.03 6.89
CA GLY A 186 18.10 -15.45 6.98
C GLY A 186 18.74 -16.23 5.84
N TRP A 187 18.82 -17.56 5.98
CA TRP A 187 19.36 -18.43 4.94
C TRP A 187 18.44 -19.60 4.66
N VAL A 188 18.53 -20.13 3.45
CA VAL A 188 17.80 -21.31 3.01
C VAL A 188 18.70 -22.20 2.15
N LEU A 189 18.65 -23.51 2.39
CA LEU A 189 19.29 -24.48 1.53
C LEU A 189 18.35 -24.80 0.36
N SER A 190 18.81 -24.55 -0.86
CA SER A 190 18.04 -24.74 -2.09
C SER A 190 18.79 -25.61 -3.10
N SER A 191 18.15 -25.94 -4.22
CA SER A 191 18.82 -26.57 -5.36
C SER A 191 19.89 -25.69 -6.02
N LEU A 192 19.89 -24.39 -5.75
CA LEU A 192 20.91 -23.43 -6.19
C LEU A 192 22.06 -23.28 -5.16
N GLY A 193 22.04 -24.08 -4.10
CA GLY A 193 22.97 -24.00 -2.98
C GLY A 193 22.40 -23.27 -1.77
N ASN A 194 23.27 -22.94 -0.81
CA ASN A 194 22.91 -22.16 0.36
C ASN A 194 22.77 -20.67 -0.02
N LEU A 195 21.56 -20.14 0.12
CA LEU A 195 21.23 -18.75 -0.20
C LEU A 195 21.01 -17.98 1.10
N THR A 196 21.79 -16.91 1.30
CA THR A 196 21.56 -15.95 2.39
C THR A 196 20.86 -14.73 1.85
N THR A 197 19.74 -14.35 2.45
CA THR A 197 19.05 -13.08 2.18
C THR A 197 19.37 -12.09 3.28
N GLU A 198 19.76 -10.89 2.90
CA GLU A 198 19.99 -9.74 3.77
C GLU A 198 19.00 -8.65 3.36
N VAL A 199 18.23 -8.13 4.31
CA VAL A 199 17.23 -7.10 4.10
C VAL A 199 17.60 -5.91 4.97
N GLU A 200 17.75 -4.76 4.35
CA GLU A 200 17.94 -3.47 5.01
C GLU A 200 16.74 -2.58 4.68
N THR A 201 16.13 -1.99 5.71
CA THR A 201 15.00 -1.09 5.54
C THR A 201 15.26 0.21 6.28
N GLU A 202 15.09 1.33 5.56
CA GLU A 202 15.06 2.67 6.12
C GLU A 202 13.64 3.24 5.99
N LEU A 203 13.04 3.59 7.11
CA LEU A 203 11.70 4.16 7.22
C LEU A 203 11.83 5.57 7.81
N GLU A 204 11.22 6.54 7.14
CA GLU A 204 11.05 7.91 7.63
C GLU A 204 9.59 8.29 7.55
N ALA A 205 9.04 8.82 8.64
CA ALA A 205 7.67 9.29 8.67
C ALA A 205 7.58 10.67 9.31
N ARG A 206 6.82 11.53 8.65
CA ARG A 206 6.51 12.88 9.11
C ARG A 206 5.01 13.03 9.17
N SER A 207 4.52 13.64 10.24
CA SER A 207 3.11 13.95 10.40
C SER A 207 2.97 15.32 11.03
N LEU A 208 1.98 16.09 10.58
CA LEU A 208 1.67 17.42 11.03
C LEU A 208 0.16 17.53 11.13
N VAL A 209 -0.31 17.93 12.31
CA VAL A 209 -1.69 18.37 12.52
C VAL A 209 -1.64 19.80 13.03
N GLU A 210 -2.34 20.69 12.35
CA GLU A 210 -2.34 22.12 12.61
C GLU A 210 -3.77 22.66 12.61
N PHE A 211 -4.07 23.52 13.58
CA PHE A 211 -5.33 24.25 13.68
C PHE A 211 -5.02 25.75 13.68
N THR A 212 -5.70 26.49 12.80
CA THR A 212 -5.57 27.94 12.70
C THR A 212 -6.96 28.59 12.75
N SER A 213 -7.00 29.93 12.75
CA SER A 213 -8.24 30.72 12.78
C SER A 213 -9.18 30.31 13.93
N ASP A 214 -8.63 30.20 15.14
CA ASP A 214 -9.36 29.78 16.34
C ASP A 214 -10.03 28.39 16.22
N GLY A 215 -9.43 27.50 15.42
CA GLY A 215 -9.89 26.13 15.22
C GLY A 215 -10.82 25.93 14.03
N ARG A 216 -11.12 26.99 13.26
CA ARG A 216 -11.93 26.90 12.04
C ARG A 216 -11.24 26.15 10.91
N ASN A 217 -9.93 26.29 10.81
CA ASN A 217 -9.13 25.67 9.77
C ASN A 217 -8.34 24.52 10.39
N LYS A 218 -8.40 23.35 9.76
CA LYS A 218 -7.62 22.17 10.14
C LYS A 218 -6.80 21.71 8.95
N THR A 219 -5.49 21.57 9.17
CA THR A 219 -4.56 21.02 8.19
C THR A 219 -3.94 19.75 8.75
N VAL A 220 -3.98 18.68 7.97
CA VAL A 220 -3.25 17.44 8.23
C VAL A 220 -2.32 17.18 7.06
N GLN A 221 -1.04 17.00 7.35
CA GLN A 221 -0.04 16.58 6.39
C GLN A 221 0.70 15.39 6.95
N MET A 222 0.77 14.32 6.20
CA MET A 222 1.55 13.15 6.56
C MET A 222 2.35 12.72 5.35
N LYS A 223 3.55 12.21 5.57
CA LYS A 223 4.35 11.59 4.54
C LYS A 223 5.19 10.50 5.17
N ALA A 224 5.07 9.28 4.65
CA ALA A 224 5.97 8.19 4.99
C ALA A 224 6.74 7.77 3.74
N GLU A 225 8.03 7.55 3.94
CA GLU A 225 9.00 7.10 2.95
C GLU A 225 9.63 5.83 3.49
N GLN A 226 9.72 4.80 2.66
CA GLN A 226 10.41 3.57 3.02
C GLN A 226 11.24 3.07 1.84
N GLU A 227 12.53 2.91 2.08
CA GLU A 227 13.47 2.26 1.19
C GLU A 227 13.81 0.88 1.75
N THR A 228 13.73 -0.14 0.92
CA THR A 228 14.10 -1.51 1.27
C THR A 228 15.07 -2.06 0.24
N GLU A 229 16.26 -2.46 0.69
CA GLU A 229 17.25 -3.15 -0.12
C GLU A 229 17.34 -4.60 0.34
N VAL A 230 17.19 -5.53 -0.61
CA VAL A 230 17.32 -6.97 -0.40
C VAL A 230 18.50 -7.46 -1.23
N LEU A 231 19.48 -8.07 -0.57
CA LEU A 231 20.61 -8.73 -1.20
C LEU A 231 20.51 -10.23 -1.01
N VAL A 232 20.63 -10.99 -2.10
CA VAL A 232 20.73 -12.45 -2.06
C VAL A 232 22.18 -12.83 -2.34
N ARG A 233 22.77 -13.58 -1.41
CA ARG A 233 24.15 -14.05 -1.47
C ARG A 233 24.21 -15.57 -1.63
N SER A 234 25.15 -16.01 -2.44
CA SER A 234 25.58 -17.41 -2.50
C SER A 234 26.36 -17.83 -1.26
N GLU A 235 26.63 -19.13 -1.12
CA GLU A 235 27.49 -19.69 -0.06
C GLU A 235 28.89 -19.06 -0.03
N ALA A 236 29.43 -18.68 -1.20
CA ALA A 236 30.69 -17.95 -1.33
C ALA A 236 30.58 -16.46 -0.93
N ARG A 237 29.44 -16.02 -0.37
CA ARG A 237 29.09 -14.64 0.01
C ARG A 237 29.06 -13.62 -1.14
N LYS A 238 29.17 -14.08 -2.39
CA LYS A 238 28.98 -13.25 -3.59
C LYS A 238 27.51 -12.87 -3.70
N VAL A 239 27.22 -11.59 -3.96
CA VAL A 239 25.87 -11.10 -4.29
C VAL A 239 25.49 -11.65 -5.66
N ILE A 240 24.34 -12.32 -5.73
CA ILE A 240 23.82 -12.98 -6.94
C ILE A 240 22.43 -12.47 -7.33
N GLY A 241 21.80 -11.65 -6.47
CA GLY A 241 20.61 -10.88 -6.78
C GLY A 241 20.46 -9.70 -5.83
N LYS A 242 19.79 -8.66 -6.33
CA LYS A 242 19.43 -7.45 -5.60
C LYS A 242 17.99 -7.06 -5.96
N LEU A 243 17.21 -6.73 -4.96
CA LEU A 243 15.88 -6.12 -5.10
C LEU A 243 15.91 -4.83 -4.30
N LYS A 244 15.50 -3.72 -4.91
CA LYS A 244 15.34 -2.43 -4.27
C LYS A 244 13.89 -2.00 -4.41
N THR A 245 13.28 -1.56 -3.32
CA THR A 245 11.93 -1.00 -3.33
C THR A 245 11.94 0.34 -2.62
N GLU A 246 11.41 1.36 -3.27
CA GLU A 246 11.19 2.68 -2.70
C GLU A 246 9.69 2.95 -2.69
N SER A 247 9.16 3.32 -1.53
CA SER A 247 7.75 3.68 -1.39
C SER A 247 7.61 5.04 -0.73
N GLU A 248 6.67 5.83 -1.23
CA GLU A 248 6.30 7.13 -0.69
C GLU A 248 4.78 7.23 -0.68
N TYR A 249 4.18 7.61 0.44
CA TYR A 249 2.76 7.94 0.44
C TYR A 249 2.44 9.21 1.21
N PRO A 250 2.38 10.36 0.50
CA PRO A 250 1.99 11.64 1.09
C PRO A 250 0.47 11.75 1.18
N LEU A 251 -0.02 12.15 2.34
CA LEU A 251 -1.40 12.53 2.63
C LEU A 251 -1.45 14.02 2.95
N SER A 252 -2.33 14.75 2.29
CA SER A 252 -2.70 16.13 2.60
C SER A 252 -4.19 16.23 2.75
N PHE A 253 -4.63 16.84 3.84
CA PHE A 253 -6.03 17.07 4.13
C PHE A 253 -6.21 18.46 4.72
N TYR A 254 -7.19 19.18 4.23
CA TYR A 254 -7.50 20.54 4.65
C TYR A 254 -9.00 20.65 4.86
N MET A 255 -9.40 21.28 5.96
CA MET A 255 -10.78 21.65 6.24
C MET A 255 -10.85 23.10 6.65
N ASP A 256 -11.96 23.73 6.29
CA ASP A 256 -12.31 25.07 6.69
C ASP A 256 -13.77 25.14 7.10
N THR A 257 -14.05 25.89 8.16
CA THR A 257 -15.40 26.02 8.72
C THR A 257 -15.78 27.48 8.78
N GLU A 258 -16.85 27.82 8.08
CA GLU A 258 -17.42 29.16 8.04
C GLU A 258 -18.82 29.18 8.68
N ASP A 259 -19.18 30.32 9.25
CA ASP A 259 -20.52 30.52 9.79
C ASP A 259 -21.52 30.69 8.64
N GLY A 260 -22.59 29.90 8.66
CA GLY A 260 -23.70 29.96 7.70
C GLY A 260 -24.89 30.78 8.21
N GLU A 261 -25.98 30.79 7.45
CA GLU A 261 -27.24 31.44 7.85
C GLU A 261 -28.03 30.56 8.86
N ASP A 262 -28.92 31.17 9.64
CA ASP A 262 -29.86 30.48 10.56
C ASP A 262 -29.20 29.50 11.56
N GLY A 263 -28.00 29.85 12.02
CA GLY A 263 -27.22 29.06 12.99
C GLY A 263 -26.61 27.80 12.39
N THR A 264 -26.47 27.73 11.07
CA THR A 264 -25.73 26.67 10.38
C THR A 264 -24.24 27.02 10.28
N SER A 265 -23.42 26.03 9.97
CA SER A 265 -22.02 26.20 9.58
C SER A 265 -21.78 25.48 8.27
N VAL A 266 -20.93 26.05 7.42
CA VAL A 266 -20.49 25.43 6.17
C VAL A 266 -19.07 24.91 6.39
N VAL A 267 -18.88 23.62 6.15
CA VAL A 267 -17.58 22.99 6.24
C VAL A 267 -17.14 22.60 4.84
N THR A 268 -16.00 23.11 4.40
CA THR A 268 -15.37 22.70 3.14
C THR A 268 -14.16 21.83 3.42
N GLY A 269 -13.87 20.89 2.53
CA GLY A 269 -12.78 19.94 2.69
C GLY A 269 -12.10 19.65 1.37
N SER A 270 -10.77 19.48 1.43
CA SER A 270 -9.98 18.93 0.34
C SER A 270 -9.02 17.87 0.87
N LEU A 271 -8.79 16.86 0.05
CA LEU A 271 -7.99 15.69 0.38
C LEU A 271 -7.17 15.31 -0.85
N SER A 272 -5.91 14.97 -0.63
CA SER A 272 -5.05 14.32 -1.61
C SER A 272 -4.23 13.27 -0.89
N HIS A 273 -4.21 12.06 -1.43
CA HIS A 273 -3.37 10.98 -0.95
C HIS A 273 -2.84 10.19 -2.13
N THR A 274 -1.58 9.77 -2.07
CA THR A 274 -0.92 9.01 -3.13
C THR A 274 -0.15 7.85 -2.51
N LEU A 275 -0.11 6.69 -3.16
CA LEU A 275 0.91 5.66 -3.00
C LEU A 275 1.81 5.69 -4.22
N LYS A 276 3.10 5.88 -4.02
CA LYS A 276 4.13 5.69 -5.05
C LYS A 276 4.99 4.52 -4.62
N LEU A 277 5.28 3.64 -5.56
CA LEU A 277 6.12 2.48 -5.35
C LEU A 277 7.00 2.29 -6.58
N GLU A 278 8.31 2.33 -6.39
CA GLU A 278 9.30 2.00 -7.40
C GLU A 278 10.01 0.71 -6.97
N THR A 279 10.24 -0.20 -7.91
CA THR A 279 10.87 -1.48 -7.64
C THR A 279 11.91 -1.76 -8.72
N GLU A 280 13.15 -2.00 -8.30
CA GLU A 280 14.25 -2.41 -9.17
C GLU A 280 14.71 -3.81 -8.79
N VAL A 281 14.87 -4.68 -9.78
CA VAL A 281 15.40 -6.04 -9.61
C VAL A 281 16.62 -6.19 -10.50
N LYS A 282 17.69 -6.76 -9.94
CA LYS A 282 18.95 -7.03 -10.65
C LYS A 282 19.50 -8.40 -10.27
N SER A 283 19.77 -9.23 -11.26
CA SER A 283 20.58 -10.44 -11.13
C SER A 283 21.48 -10.60 -12.37
N ASP A 284 22.32 -11.62 -12.38
CA ASP A 284 23.20 -11.86 -13.53
C ASP A 284 22.38 -12.18 -14.79
N GLY A 285 22.39 -11.28 -15.76
CA GLY A 285 21.64 -11.40 -17.01
C GLY A 285 20.17 -10.97 -16.96
N PHE A 286 19.68 -10.41 -15.85
CA PHE A 286 18.30 -9.91 -15.73
C PHE A 286 18.23 -8.61 -14.92
N GLU A 287 17.55 -7.61 -15.49
CA GLU A 287 17.25 -6.34 -14.83
C GLU A 287 15.82 -5.92 -15.19
N ASN A 288 15.04 -5.50 -14.19
CA ASN A 288 13.69 -4.99 -14.40
C ASN A 288 13.43 -3.81 -13.44
N GLU A 289 12.65 -2.84 -13.92
CA GLU A 289 12.18 -1.71 -13.13
C GLU A 289 10.66 -1.61 -13.29
N ALA A 290 9.94 -1.47 -12.18
CA ALA A 290 8.51 -1.26 -12.16
C ALA A 290 8.16 -0.03 -11.31
N LYS A 291 7.13 0.69 -11.73
CA LYS A 291 6.58 1.86 -11.03
C LYS A 291 5.08 1.70 -10.88
N LEU A 292 4.58 2.05 -9.71
CA LEU A 292 3.16 2.09 -9.37
C LEU A 292 2.86 3.45 -8.72
N VAL A 293 1.83 4.12 -9.21
CA VAL A 293 1.27 5.33 -8.61
C VAL A 293 -0.23 5.15 -8.49
N ASP A 294 -0.73 5.15 -7.26
CA ASP A 294 -2.16 5.15 -6.94
C ASP A 294 -2.50 6.45 -6.23
N GLU A 295 -3.27 7.32 -6.87
CA GLU A 295 -3.57 8.66 -6.41
C GLU A 295 -5.08 8.85 -6.27
N GLN A 296 -5.48 9.49 -5.17
CA GLN A 296 -6.83 9.94 -4.95
C GLN A 296 -6.83 11.40 -4.53
N THR A 297 -7.66 12.20 -5.19
CA THR A 297 -8.01 13.55 -4.76
C THR A 297 -9.51 13.62 -4.50
N ALA A 298 -9.90 14.42 -3.52
CA ALA A 298 -11.29 14.68 -3.21
C ALA A 298 -11.49 16.12 -2.76
N VAL A 299 -12.64 16.68 -3.13
CA VAL A 299 -13.14 17.97 -2.64
C VAL A 299 -14.59 17.80 -2.26
N GLY A 300 -15.03 18.54 -1.26
CA GLY A 300 -16.42 18.50 -0.85
C GLY A 300 -16.79 19.61 0.11
N TRP A 301 -18.09 19.71 0.35
CA TRP A 301 -18.64 20.63 1.34
C TRP A 301 -19.84 19.99 2.02
N MET A 302 -20.11 20.44 3.24
CA MET A 302 -21.30 20.07 3.98
C MET A 302 -21.84 21.26 4.78
N VAL A 303 -23.15 21.33 4.92
CA VAL A 303 -23.85 22.25 5.81
C VAL A 303 -24.22 21.48 7.07
N VAL A 304 -23.78 21.98 8.21
CA VAL A 304 -23.98 21.39 9.52
C VAL A 304 -24.87 22.31 10.34
N LYS A 305 -25.81 21.74 11.08
CA LYS A 305 -26.56 22.45 12.12
C LYS A 305 -26.52 21.64 13.39
N ASP A 306 -26.07 22.27 14.46
CA ASP A 306 -25.75 21.60 15.72
C ASP A 306 -24.77 20.43 15.49
N HIS A 307 -25.26 19.19 15.47
CA HIS A 307 -24.46 17.99 15.28
C HIS A 307 -24.84 17.21 14.01
N ASP A 308 -25.81 17.72 13.23
CA ASP A 308 -26.37 17.02 12.09
C ASP A 308 -25.91 17.64 10.77
N VAL A 309 -25.53 16.78 9.83
CA VAL A 309 -25.27 17.18 8.44
C VAL A 309 -26.61 17.31 7.72
N ILE A 310 -26.95 18.53 7.30
CA ILE A 310 -28.21 18.81 6.59
C ILE A 310 -28.06 18.51 5.09
N ASN A 311 -26.94 18.91 4.51
CA ASN A 311 -26.69 18.78 3.08
C ASN A 311 -25.18 18.69 2.84
N GLY A 312 -24.80 18.13 1.70
CA GLY A 312 -23.41 18.11 1.27
C GLY A 312 -23.27 17.55 -0.12
N SER A 313 -22.09 17.77 -0.68
CA SER A 313 -21.69 17.20 -1.96
C SER A 313 -20.20 16.95 -1.95
N ALA A 314 -19.77 15.91 -2.65
CA ALA A 314 -18.37 15.53 -2.74
C ALA A 314 -18.03 15.04 -4.16
N ALA A 315 -16.83 15.40 -4.60
CA ALA A 315 -16.23 14.93 -5.84
C ALA A 315 -14.92 14.21 -5.52
N THR A 316 -14.65 13.12 -6.22
CA THR A 316 -13.41 12.35 -6.12
C THR A 316 -12.84 12.06 -7.49
N SER A 317 -11.53 12.20 -7.63
CA SER A 317 -10.78 11.71 -8.80
C SER A 317 -9.75 10.69 -8.33
N GLN A 318 -9.78 9.50 -8.91
CA GLN A 318 -8.86 8.40 -8.63
C GLN A 318 -8.06 8.08 -9.87
N MET A 319 -6.78 7.77 -9.68
CA MET A 319 -5.84 7.55 -10.76
C MET A 319 -4.84 6.48 -10.38
N TYR A 320 -4.94 5.35 -11.06
CA TYR A 320 -4.01 4.24 -10.92
C TYR A 320 -3.10 4.19 -12.15
N ARG A 321 -1.79 4.12 -11.94
CA ARG A 321 -0.78 3.95 -12.99
C ARG A 321 0.19 2.86 -12.60
N TYR A 322 0.40 1.92 -13.49
CA TYR A 322 1.44 0.90 -13.38
C TYR A 322 2.30 0.91 -14.64
N SER A 323 3.59 0.72 -14.50
CA SER A 323 4.49 0.54 -15.63
C SER A 323 5.69 -0.33 -15.28
N ASP A 324 6.06 -1.25 -16.14
CA ASP A 324 7.34 -1.97 -16.13
C ASP A 324 8.01 -1.96 -17.52
N ASP A 325 9.01 -2.82 -17.73
CA ASP A 325 9.72 -2.98 -19.01
C ASP A 325 8.82 -3.46 -20.17
N ARG A 326 7.66 -4.05 -19.88
CA ARG A 326 6.77 -4.73 -20.83
C ARG A 326 5.43 -4.06 -20.99
N TRP A 327 4.90 -3.41 -19.96
CA TRP A 327 3.52 -2.97 -19.90
C TRP A 327 3.40 -1.64 -19.19
N ARG A 328 2.55 -0.76 -19.71
CA ARG A 328 2.03 0.41 -19.01
C ARG A 328 0.51 0.35 -18.96
N TYR A 329 -0.04 0.59 -17.79
CA TYR A 329 -1.47 0.66 -17.52
C TYR A 329 -1.79 1.95 -16.80
N GLN A 330 -2.88 2.60 -17.18
CA GLN A 330 -3.45 3.71 -16.45
C GLN A 330 -4.97 3.61 -16.46
N ARG A 331 -5.59 3.90 -15.32
CA ARG A 331 -7.03 4.11 -15.21
C ARG A 331 -7.30 5.35 -14.39
N MET A 332 -8.24 6.16 -14.87
CA MET A 332 -8.70 7.37 -14.21
C MET A 332 -10.21 7.31 -14.05
N ILE A 333 -10.69 7.50 -12.82
CA ILE A 333 -12.11 7.46 -12.48
C ILE A 333 -12.48 8.76 -11.77
N ASP A 334 -13.48 9.45 -12.31
CA ASP A 334 -14.06 10.64 -11.70
C ASP A 334 -15.47 10.33 -11.22
N ALA A 335 -15.78 10.72 -9.98
CA ALA A 335 -17.10 10.53 -9.40
C ALA A 335 -17.56 11.78 -8.63
N VAL A 336 -18.86 12.05 -8.65
CA VAL A 336 -19.52 13.13 -7.89
C VAL A 336 -20.76 12.57 -7.24
N ASP A 337 -20.92 12.78 -5.94
CA ASP A 337 -22.08 12.34 -5.15
C ASP A 337 -22.41 10.85 -5.34
N GLY A 338 -21.36 10.04 -5.47
CA GLY A 338 -21.44 8.59 -5.69
C GLY A 338 -21.72 8.15 -7.13
N LEU A 339 -21.93 9.09 -8.07
CA LEU A 339 -22.11 8.80 -9.50
C LEU A 339 -20.77 8.89 -10.24
N VAL A 340 -20.40 7.83 -10.97
CA VAL A 340 -19.22 7.84 -11.85
C VAL A 340 -19.51 8.70 -13.09
N LEU A 341 -18.73 9.75 -13.28
CA LEU A 341 -18.82 10.68 -14.42
C LEU A 341 -17.87 10.30 -15.56
N GLY A 342 -16.74 9.68 -15.22
CA GLY A 342 -15.71 9.28 -16.19
C GLY A 342 -14.96 8.04 -15.70
N ASP A 343 -14.66 7.16 -16.65
CA ASP A 343 -13.82 5.97 -16.45
C ASP A 343 -12.98 5.79 -17.71
N ASN A 344 -11.72 6.22 -17.65
CA ASN A 344 -10.81 6.21 -18.78
C ASN A 344 -9.65 5.27 -18.52
N VAL A 345 -9.47 4.30 -19.41
CA VAL A 345 -8.42 3.27 -19.33
C VAL A 345 -7.48 3.45 -20.52
N SER A 346 -6.18 3.45 -20.27
CA SER A 346 -5.15 3.35 -21.28
C SER A 346 -4.15 2.24 -20.95
N GLU A 347 -3.79 1.46 -21.95
CA GLU A 347 -2.87 0.35 -21.83
C GLU A 347 -1.95 0.28 -23.06
N SER A 348 -0.67 -0.03 -22.85
CA SER A 348 0.30 -0.25 -23.93
C SER A 348 1.32 -1.31 -23.55
N TYR A 349 1.75 -2.11 -24.53
CA TYR A 349 2.65 -3.24 -24.30
C TYR A 349 3.81 -3.24 -25.28
N ARG A 350 4.94 -3.78 -24.83
CA ARG A 350 6.14 -4.01 -25.65
C ARG A 350 6.13 -5.45 -26.13
N VAL A 351 6.09 -5.67 -27.44
CA VAL A 351 6.20 -7.01 -28.03
C VAL A 351 7.68 -7.37 -28.15
N GLN A 352 8.14 -8.34 -27.37
CA GLN A 352 9.41 -9.01 -27.66
C GLN A 352 9.13 -10.08 -28.73
N ASP A 353 9.73 -9.90 -29.91
CA ASP A 353 9.58 -10.66 -31.17
C ASP A 353 8.57 -10.12 -32.19
N ALA A 354 9.11 -9.47 -33.24
CA ALA A 354 8.38 -9.08 -34.46
C ALA A 354 7.69 -10.27 -35.17
N ALA A 355 8.05 -11.52 -34.86
CA ALA A 355 7.39 -12.71 -35.37
C ALA A 355 6.04 -13.03 -34.70
N LYS A 356 5.71 -12.40 -33.55
CA LYS A 356 4.45 -12.59 -32.81
C LYS A 356 3.44 -11.44 -32.97
N ALA A 357 3.75 -10.44 -33.80
CA ALA A 357 2.89 -9.29 -34.10
C ALA A 357 1.49 -9.64 -34.69
N LYS A 358 1.20 -10.91 -34.96
CA LYS A 358 -0.13 -11.39 -35.39
C LYS A 358 -1.14 -11.59 -34.26
N ALA A 359 -0.79 -11.31 -33.01
CA ALA A 359 -1.67 -11.49 -31.85
C ALA A 359 -2.09 -10.17 -31.17
N CYS A 360 -2.22 -9.06 -31.90
CA CYS A 360 -2.90 -7.87 -31.34
C CYS A 360 -4.39 -8.22 -31.12
N LEU A 361 -4.82 -8.25 -29.86
CA LEU A 361 -6.23 -8.41 -29.48
C LEU A 361 -7.05 -7.23 -30.03
N PRO A 362 -8.31 -7.43 -30.44
CA PRO A 362 -9.13 -6.36 -31.00
C PRO A 362 -9.29 -5.20 -30.00
N GLY A 363 -8.88 -3.99 -30.39
CA GLY A 363 -9.05 -2.76 -29.59
C GLY A 363 -7.77 -2.18 -28.96
N ARG A 364 -6.59 -2.78 -29.15
CA ARG A 364 -5.33 -2.31 -28.55
C ARG A 364 -4.36 -1.70 -29.58
N SER A 365 -3.62 -0.65 -29.18
CA SER A 365 -2.54 -0.05 -29.98
C SER A 365 -1.22 -0.78 -29.74
N CYS A 366 -0.56 -1.20 -30.81
CA CYS A 366 0.73 -1.91 -30.79
C CYS A 366 1.73 -1.02 -31.56
N ASP A 367 2.68 -0.37 -30.88
CA ASP A 367 3.72 0.41 -31.54
C ASP A 367 5.04 -0.37 -31.59
N GLU A 368 5.55 -0.59 -32.80
CA GLU A 368 6.81 -1.32 -33.07
C GLU A 368 8.07 -0.47 -32.84
N ALA A 369 7.93 0.81 -32.46
CA ALA A 369 9.05 1.73 -32.30
C ALA A 369 9.01 2.43 -30.94
N TRP A 370 9.97 2.06 -30.08
CA TRP A 370 10.43 2.86 -28.94
C TRP A 370 11.94 2.99 -29.04
#